data_AF-A0A2A5BNB3-F1
#
_entry.id   AF-A0A2A5BNB3-F1
#
_cell.length_a   1.000
_cell.length_b   1.000
_cell.length_c   1.000
_cell.angle_alpha   90.00
_cell.angle_beta   90.00
_cell.angle_gamma   90.00
#
_symmetry.space_group_name_H-M   'P 1'
#
loop_
_entity.id
_entity.type
_entity.pdbx_description
1 polymer ?
#
loop_
_entity_poly.entity_id
_entity_poly.type
_entity_poly.pdbx_seq_one_letter_code
_entity_poly.pdbx_strand_id
1 'polypeptide(L)'
;MKRGTSFGGSKYEFKYKIEDDIIKYSYFDNADNETYKAAVFTDKLSKERSCFIDVPIEYLFHDEMINPRGINNSIGKLIKEFDKGNPQLHLSLARFSDNKLKIFDGQHKAVAQILLGTRKIVIRVFLKPNVDRLTETNTNAGSSLRQIAFDKSIMRQLNNTLYAERIKRYQAEHGLKEDDYSFSEQQLINFFKGDGANVKKYIIDSIKHSITNDKDNNLKDYIDFEGKAKELPISYSAFDKTVLSSFISSISATCQYQWGPVSMGSE
;
A
#
# COMPACT_ATOMS: atom_id res chain seq x y z
N MET A 1 -6.26 4.94 -20.52
CA MET A 1 -6.63 6.35 -20.23
C MET A 1 -7.80 6.91 -21.05
N LYS A 2 -8.59 6.10 -21.78
CA LYS A 2 -9.76 6.60 -22.54
C LYS A 2 -10.83 7.31 -21.69
N ARG A 3 -10.81 7.18 -20.35
CA ARG A 3 -11.64 7.96 -19.43
C ARG A 3 -10.98 9.26 -18.94
N GLY A 4 -9.65 9.38 -18.98
CA GLY A 4 -8.94 10.60 -18.52
C GLY A 4 -9.17 11.79 -19.46
N THR A 5 -9.38 11.52 -20.76
CA THR A 5 -9.84 12.50 -21.76
C THR A 5 -11.23 13.03 -21.45
N SER A 6 -12.12 12.22 -20.85
CA SER A 6 -13.43 12.65 -20.37
C SER A 6 -13.36 13.60 -19.17
N PHE A 7 -12.24 13.61 -18.44
CA PHE A 7 -11.94 14.56 -17.35
C PHE A 7 -10.98 15.68 -17.78
N GLY A 8 -10.69 15.81 -19.08
CA GLY A 8 -9.88 16.89 -19.63
C GLY A 8 -8.37 16.69 -19.60
N GLY A 9 -7.86 15.46 -19.45
CA GLY A 9 -6.43 15.14 -19.60
C GLY A 9 -5.96 15.06 -21.07
N SER A 10 -4.65 14.86 -21.28
CA SER A 10 -4.01 14.68 -22.60
C SER A 10 -4.18 15.84 -23.59
N LYS A 11 -4.08 17.08 -23.14
CA LYS A 11 -4.31 18.30 -23.94
C LYS A 11 -3.03 18.97 -24.44
N TYR A 12 -2.00 19.04 -23.60
CA TYR A 12 -0.86 19.93 -23.83
C TYR A 12 0.44 19.17 -24.00
N GLU A 13 1.34 19.70 -24.82
CA GLU A 13 2.69 19.17 -24.99
C GLU A 13 3.60 19.61 -23.84
N PHE A 14 4.48 18.72 -23.39
CA PHE A 14 5.42 18.99 -22.33
C PHE A 14 6.75 19.50 -22.90
N LYS A 15 7.20 20.66 -22.43
CA LYS A 15 8.47 21.28 -22.81
C LYS A 15 9.37 21.36 -21.59
N TYR A 16 10.64 21.01 -21.78
CA TYR A 16 11.65 21.10 -20.72
C TYR A 16 13.03 21.38 -21.29
N LYS A 17 13.92 21.84 -20.41
CA LYS A 17 15.36 22.00 -20.65
C LYS A 17 16.12 21.30 -19.51
N ILE A 18 17.29 20.73 -19.81
CA ILE A 18 18.16 20.16 -18.78
C ILE A 18 19.44 20.99 -18.72
N GLU A 19 19.81 21.41 -17.51
CA GLU A 19 21.04 22.13 -17.20
C GLU A 19 21.59 21.56 -15.89
N ASP A 20 22.85 21.14 -15.86
CA ASP A 20 23.54 20.65 -14.64
C ASP A 20 22.76 19.57 -13.86
N ASP A 21 22.24 18.56 -14.56
CA ASP A 21 21.38 17.51 -14.00
C ASP A 21 20.13 18.02 -13.28
N ILE A 22 19.69 19.24 -13.63
CA ILE A 22 18.41 19.81 -13.22
C ILE A 22 17.53 19.95 -14.45
N ILE A 23 16.34 19.35 -14.40
CA ILE A 23 15.30 19.59 -15.39
C ILE A 23 14.54 20.86 -15.01
N LYS A 24 14.46 21.80 -15.95
CA LYS A 24 13.65 23.02 -15.89
C LYS A 24 12.45 22.86 -16.80
N TYR A 25 11.24 23.07 -16.29
CA TYR A 25 10.00 22.89 -17.03
C TYR A 25 8.95 23.91 -16.58
N SER A 26 7.91 24.09 -17.40
CA SER A 26 6.79 25.01 -17.11
C SER A 26 5.50 24.45 -17.68
N TYR A 27 4.37 24.90 -17.15
CA TYR A 27 3.02 24.49 -17.58
C TYR A 27 2.28 25.65 -18.25
N PHE A 28 2.94 26.30 -19.20
CA PHE A 28 2.48 27.54 -19.84
C PHE A 28 1.07 27.46 -20.40
N ASP A 29 0.72 26.34 -21.06
CA ASP A 29 -0.60 26.14 -21.66
C ASP A 29 -1.73 25.98 -20.62
N ASN A 30 -1.38 25.82 -19.33
CA ASN A 30 -2.32 25.81 -18.20
C ASN A 30 -2.36 27.15 -17.44
N ALA A 31 -1.95 28.24 -18.10
CA ALA A 31 -1.81 29.58 -17.52
C ALA A 31 -0.83 29.66 -16.33
N ASP A 32 0.07 28.69 -16.23
CA ASP A 32 1.11 28.62 -15.22
C ASP A 32 2.45 29.01 -15.84
N ASN A 33 2.86 30.24 -15.55
CA ASN A 33 4.09 30.84 -16.05
C ASN A 33 5.29 30.58 -15.14
N GLU A 34 5.12 29.77 -14.08
CA GLU A 34 6.23 29.43 -13.20
C GLU A 34 7.19 28.44 -13.87
N THR A 35 8.48 28.63 -13.60
CA THR A 35 9.51 27.68 -14.01
C THR A 35 9.85 26.78 -12.82
N TYR A 36 9.46 25.52 -12.94
CA TYR A 36 9.77 24.48 -11.98
C TYR A 36 11.12 23.85 -12.25
N LYS A 37 11.75 23.34 -11.19
CA LYS A 37 13.05 22.65 -11.24
C LYS A 37 12.94 21.32 -10.51
N ALA A 38 13.50 20.27 -11.09
CA ALA A 38 13.65 18.99 -10.41
C ALA A 38 15.02 18.37 -10.71
N ALA A 39 15.52 17.56 -9.79
CA ALA A 39 16.76 16.82 -10.01
C ALA A 39 16.56 15.69 -11.02
N VAL A 40 17.56 15.48 -11.86
CA VAL A 40 17.68 14.35 -12.77
C VAL A 40 18.62 13.33 -12.15
N PHE A 41 18.13 12.11 -12.02
CA PHE A 41 18.86 10.99 -11.45
C PHE A 41 19.26 10.04 -12.57
N THR A 42 20.49 9.56 -12.50
CA THR A 42 21.01 8.52 -13.40
C THR A 42 21.09 7.21 -12.63
N ASP A 43 20.40 6.19 -13.11
CA ASP A 43 20.47 4.85 -12.52
C ASP A 43 21.85 4.22 -12.74
N LYS A 44 22.44 3.64 -11.69
CA LYS A 44 23.81 3.11 -11.77
C LYS A 44 23.92 1.89 -12.68
N LEU A 45 22.89 1.06 -12.75
CA LEU A 45 22.89 -0.23 -13.45
C LEU A 45 22.34 -0.09 -14.88
N SER A 46 21.19 0.57 -15.03
CA SER A 46 20.56 0.75 -16.33
C SER A 46 21.10 1.96 -17.10
N LYS A 47 21.79 2.89 -16.43
CA LYS A 47 22.24 4.19 -16.97
C LYS A 47 21.09 5.10 -17.43
N GLU A 48 19.86 4.74 -17.09
CA GLU A 48 18.67 5.49 -17.45
C GLU A 48 18.56 6.79 -16.66
N ARG A 49 18.21 7.88 -17.34
CA ARG A 49 17.98 9.19 -16.72
C ARG A 49 16.51 9.40 -16.45
N SER A 50 16.19 9.72 -15.20
CA SER A 50 14.81 9.96 -14.77
C SER A 50 14.70 11.08 -13.75
N CYS A 51 13.53 11.72 -13.66
CA CYS A 51 13.22 12.73 -12.66
C CYS A 51 11.87 12.44 -11.99
N PHE A 52 11.63 13.12 -10.87
CA PHE A 52 10.35 13.10 -10.17
C PHE A 52 9.71 14.48 -10.26
N ILE A 53 8.50 14.53 -10.79
CA ILE A 53 7.78 15.79 -11.04
C ILE A 53 6.29 15.62 -10.73
N ASP A 54 5.65 16.69 -10.28
CA ASP A 54 4.21 16.75 -10.06
C ASP A 54 3.51 17.38 -11.27
N VAL A 55 2.71 16.60 -11.98
CA VAL A 55 2.25 16.96 -13.34
C VAL A 55 0.74 17.12 -13.40
N PRO A 56 0.23 18.24 -13.94
CA PRO A 56 -1.20 18.40 -14.21
C PRO A 56 -1.70 17.34 -15.21
N ILE A 57 -2.92 16.85 -15.00
CA ILE A 57 -3.52 15.77 -15.81
C ILE A 57 -3.62 16.13 -17.30
N GLU A 58 -3.65 17.42 -17.63
CA GLU A 58 -3.68 17.97 -18.97
C GLU A 58 -2.40 17.67 -19.77
N TYR A 59 -1.26 17.45 -19.11
CA TYR A 59 0.02 17.12 -19.75
C TYR A 59 0.31 15.62 -19.78
N LEU A 60 -0.53 14.82 -19.10
CA LEU A 60 -0.37 13.38 -19.01
C LEU A 60 -1.08 12.71 -20.19
N PHE A 61 -0.39 11.76 -20.83
CA PHE A 61 -0.90 10.94 -21.92
C PHE A 61 -0.83 9.46 -21.54
N HIS A 62 -1.61 8.65 -22.24
CA HIS A 62 -1.51 7.20 -22.14
C HIS A 62 -0.39 6.68 -23.02
N ASP A 63 0.40 5.77 -22.48
CA ASP A 63 1.23 4.93 -23.32
C ASP A 63 0.49 3.65 -23.72
N GLU A 64 0.12 3.54 -24.99
CA GLU A 64 -0.50 2.34 -25.56
C GLU A 64 0.55 1.32 -26.05
N MET A 65 1.82 1.73 -26.20
CA MET A 65 2.90 0.92 -26.75
C MET A 65 3.49 -0.02 -25.68
N ILE A 66 3.87 0.52 -24.52
CA ILE A 66 4.53 -0.25 -23.44
C ILE A 66 3.53 -1.06 -22.62
N ASN A 67 2.29 -0.57 -22.50
CA ASN A 67 1.26 -1.26 -21.73
C ASN A 67 -0.13 -1.03 -22.35
N PRO A 68 -0.55 -1.90 -23.28
CA PRO A 68 -1.83 -1.76 -23.98
C PRO A 68 -3.05 -2.11 -23.10
N ARG A 69 -2.84 -2.48 -21.82
CA ARG A 69 -3.91 -2.97 -20.95
C ARG A 69 -4.93 -1.86 -20.67
N GLY A 70 -6.19 -2.21 -20.88
CA GLY A 70 -7.32 -1.36 -20.49
C GLY A 70 -7.46 -1.18 -18.98
N ILE A 71 -8.21 -0.16 -18.60
CA ILE A 71 -8.68 0.04 -17.23
C ILE A 71 -9.60 -1.13 -16.85
N ASN A 72 -9.33 -1.79 -15.73
CA ASN A 72 -10.10 -2.92 -15.24
C ASN A 72 -10.96 -2.54 -14.02
N ASN A 73 -11.81 -3.46 -13.57
CA ASN A 73 -12.71 -3.26 -12.42
C ASN A 73 -11.97 -3.15 -11.07
N SER A 74 -10.65 -3.38 -11.01
CA SER A 74 -9.88 -3.29 -9.77
C SER A 74 -9.67 -1.85 -9.27
N ILE A 75 -10.01 -0.85 -10.09
CA ILE A 75 -10.01 0.56 -9.70
C ILE A 75 -10.84 0.83 -8.45
N GLY A 76 -11.97 0.13 -8.26
CA GLY A 76 -12.82 0.36 -7.09
C GLY A 76 -12.10 0.13 -5.76
N LYS A 77 -11.12 -0.80 -5.72
CA LYS A 77 -10.29 -1.02 -4.53
C LYS A 77 -9.32 0.15 -4.31
N LEU A 78 -8.68 0.63 -5.38
CA LEU A 78 -7.76 1.77 -5.31
C LEU A 78 -8.46 3.07 -4.91
N ILE A 79 -9.66 3.32 -5.43
CA ILE A 79 -10.47 4.48 -5.02
C ILE A 79 -10.71 4.41 -3.51
N LYS A 80 -11.16 3.27 -2.97
CA LYS A 80 -11.38 3.11 -1.52
C LYS A 80 -10.11 3.30 -0.70
N GLU A 81 -8.96 2.86 -1.19
CA GLU A 81 -7.69 3.06 -0.49
C GLU A 81 -7.30 4.54 -0.42
N PHE A 82 -7.41 5.26 -1.54
CA PHE A 82 -7.09 6.68 -1.59
C PHE A 82 -8.14 7.56 -0.87
N ASP A 83 -9.41 7.17 -0.89
CA ASP A 83 -10.50 7.82 -0.16
C ASP A 83 -10.28 7.78 1.36
N LYS A 84 -9.63 6.73 1.87
CA LYS A 84 -9.20 6.63 3.28
C LYS A 84 -8.02 7.55 3.63
N GLY A 85 -7.46 8.26 2.67
CA GLY A 85 -6.26 9.10 2.87
C GLY A 85 -4.95 8.31 2.89
N ASN A 86 -4.94 7.03 2.50
CA ASN A 86 -3.70 6.26 2.43
C ASN A 86 -2.83 6.76 1.27
N PRO A 87 -1.52 6.99 1.48
CA PRO A 87 -0.64 7.50 0.43
C PRO A 87 -0.40 6.47 -0.67
N GLN A 88 -0.16 6.96 -1.88
CA GLN A 88 0.32 6.11 -2.97
C GLN A 88 1.78 5.69 -2.68
N LEU A 89 1.99 4.41 -2.36
CA LEU A 89 3.31 3.87 -2.04
C LEU A 89 4.29 3.87 -3.22
N HIS A 90 3.79 3.59 -4.42
CA HIS A 90 4.61 3.49 -5.63
C HIS A 90 4.10 4.45 -6.70
N LEU A 91 4.96 5.38 -7.09
CA LEU A 91 4.72 6.40 -8.12
C LEU A 91 4.31 5.80 -9.46
N SER A 92 3.54 6.58 -10.23
CA SER A 92 3.24 6.23 -11.62
C SER A 92 4.47 6.47 -12.49
N LEU A 93 4.70 5.59 -13.46
CA LEU A 93 5.86 5.68 -14.34
C LEU A 93 5.43 6.21 -15.71
N ALA A 94 6.16 7.20 -16.18
CA ALA A 94 5.96 7.81 -17.48
C ALA A 94 7.27 7.90 -18.26
N ARG A 95 7.18 7.94 -19.58
CA ARG A 95 8.30 8.30 -20.44
C ARG A 95 7.99 9.56 -21.22
N PHE A 96 9.03 10.32 -21.51
CA PHE A 96 8.95 11.40 -22.47
C PHE A 96 9.10 10.86 -23.90
N SER A 97 8.16 11.18 -24.78
CA SER A 97 8.14 10.77 -26.19
C SER A 97 7.30 11.75 -26.99
N ASP A 98 7.84 12.27 -28.09
CA ASP A 98 7.11 13.15 -29.02
C ASP A 98 6.49 14.36 -28.30
N ASN A 99 7.28 15.03 -27.44
CA ASN A 99 6.84 16.13 -26.57
C ASN A 99 5.68 15.78 -25.62
N LYS A 100 5.46 14.49 -25.33
CA LYS A 100 4.36 14.03 -24.48
C LYS A 100 4.88 13.19 -23.33
N LEU A 101 4.29 13.37 -22.15
CA LEU A 101 4.52 12.52 -20.99
C LEU A 101 3.55 11.34 -21.04
N LYS A 102 4.02 10.17 -21.48
CA LYS A 102 3.19 8.98 -21.68
C LYS A 102 3.32 8.04 -20.48
N ILE A 103 2.24 7.87 -19.71
CA ILE A 103 2.15 6.94 -18.58
C ILE A 103 1.98 5.52 -19.08
N PHE A 104 2.92 4.65 -18.73
CA PHE A 104 2.89 3.23 -19.10
C PHE A 104 2.63 2.31 -17.91
N ASP A 105 2.97 2.72 -16.67
CA ASP A 105 2.67 1.96 -15.46
C ASP A 105 2.05 2.85 -14.37
N GLY A 106 1.16 2.28 -13.57
CA GLY A 106 0.36 3.02 -12.59
C GLY A 106 -0.92 3.66 -13.15
N GLN A 107 -1.39 3.25 -14.33
CA GLN A 107 -2.57 3.84 -14.98
C GLN A 107 -3.85 3.74 -14.12
N HIS A 108 -4.09 2.62 -13.46
CA HIS A 108 -5.25 2.46 -12.56
C HIS A 108 -5.13 3.36 -11.32
N LYS A 109 -3.92 3.64 -10.84
CA LYS A 109 -3.66 4.54 -9.71
C LYS A 109 -3.94 5.99 -10.11
N ALA A 110 -3.40 6.41 -11.26
CA ALA A 110 -3.63 7.74 -11.79
C ALA A 110 -5.12 8.01 -12.00
N VAL A 111 -5.86 7.06 -12.60
CA VAL A 111 -7.30 7.19 -12.81
C VAL A 111 -8.07 7.24 -11.49
N ALA A 112 -7.71 6.42 -10.49
CA ALA A 112 -8.38 6.45 -9.19
C ALA A 112 -8.21 7.80 -8.48
N GLN A 113 -7.04 8.42 -8.56
CA GLN A 113 -6.81 9.77 -8.02
C GLN A 113 -7.60 10.85 -8.78
N ILE A 114 -7.63 10.78 -10.12
CA ILE A 114 -8.43 11.69 -10.93
C ILE A 114 -9.91 11.62 -10.56
N LEU A 115 -10.43 10.41 -10.32
CA LEU A 115 -11.82 10.20 -9.89
C LEU A 115 -12.12 10.75 -8.50
N LEU A 116 -11.11 10.88 -7.64
CA LEU A 116 -11.21 11.53 -6.32
C LEU A 116 -10.99 13.05 -6.39
N GLY A 117 -10.86 13.62 -7.59
CA GLY A 117 -10.73 15.07 -7.81
C GLY A 117 -9.30 15.59 -7.88
N THR A 118 -8.28 14.73 -7.78
CA THR A 118 -6.88 15.14 -7.90
C THR A 118 -6.56 15.63 -9.32
N ARG A 119 -5.97 16.83 -9.42
CA ARG A 119 -5.62 17.48 -10.70
C ARG A 119 -4.14 17.45 -11.06
N LYS A 120 -3.26 17.16 -10.10
CA LYS A 120 -1.82 16.96 -10.31
C LYS A 120 -1.40 15.61 -9.75
N ILE A 121 -0.54 14.88 -10.47
CA ILE A 121 -0.09 13.55 -10.10
C ILE A 121 1.43 13.54 -10.08
N VAL A 122 2.00 13.08 -8.96
CA VAL A 122 3.45 12.86 -8.85
C VAL A 122 3.84 11.62 -9.64
N ILE A 123 4.74 11.80 -10.59
CA ILE A 123 5.21 10.73 -11.49
C ILE A 123 6.73 10.69 -11.55
N ARG A 124 7.26 9.51 -11.88
CA ARG A 124 8.64 9.36 -12.31
C ARG A 124 8.69 9.39 -13.85
N VAL A 125 9.44 10.32 -14.42
CA VAL A 125 9.58 10.46 -15.87
C VAL A 125 10.95 9.98 -16.32
N PHE A 126 10.96 9.05 -17.27
CA PHE A 126 12.16 8.68 -18.03
C PHE A 126 12.33 9.63 -19.21
N LEU A 127 13.49 10.30 -19.29
CA LEU A 127 13.70 11.44 -20.20
C LEU A 127 14.09 11.01 -21.63
N LYS A 128 15.01 10.05 -21.74
CA LYS A 128 15.44 9.43 -23.01
C LYS A 128 15.61 7.92 -22.83
N PRO A 129 14.54 7.19 -22.53
CA PRO A 129 14.67 5.77 -22.22
C PRO A 129 14.89 4.91 -23.45
N ASN A 130 15.56 3.78 -23.24
CA ASN A 130 15.46 2.66 -24.16
C ASN A 130 14.07 2.01 -24.02
N VAL A 131 13.22 2.21 -25.03
CA VAL A 131 11.81 1.77 -25.03
C VAL A 131 11.70 0.25 -24.97
N ASP A 132 12.56 -0.49 -25.67
CA ASP A 132 12.53 -1.95 -25.69
C ASP A 132 12.86 -2.52 -24.31
N ARG A 133 13.90 -1.99 -23.67
CA ARG A 133 14.30 -2.37 -22.31
C ARG A 133 13.20 -2.05 -21.29
N LEU A 134 12.55 -0.89 -21.38
CA LEU A 134 11.42 -0.55 -20.51
C LEU A 134 10.24 -1.50 -20.72
N THR A 135 9.96 -1.88 -21.97
CA THR A 135 8.86 -2.81 -22.31
C THR A 135 9.12 -4.20 -21.76
N GLU A 136 10.32 -4.73 -21.94
CA GLU A 136 10.75 -6.00 -21.39
C GLU A 136 10.68 -5.99 -19.85
N THR A 137 11.24 -4.97 -19.22
CA THR A 137 11.24 -4.83 -17.75
C THR A 137 9.82 -4.76 -17.19
N ASN A 138 8.95 -3.96 -17.82
CA ASN A 138 7.55 -3.83 -17.41
C ASN A 138 6.77 -5.15 -17.58
N THR A 139 7.06 -5.90 -18.64
CA THR A 139 6.45 -7.21 -18.90
C THR A 139 6.89 -8.24 -17.86
N ASN A 140 8.17 -8.27 -17.52
CA ASN A 140 8.73 -9.15 -16.49
C ASN A 140 8.16 -8.80 -15.10
N ALA A 141 8.08 -7.50 -14.76
CA ALA A 141 7.48 -7.02 -13.53
C ALA A 141 5.99 -7.41 -13.40
N GLY A 142 5.24 -7.29 -14.49
CA GLY A 142 3.81 -7.61 -14.54
C GLY A 142 3.47 -9.10 -14.59
N SER A 143 4.45 -9.99 -14.76
CA SER A 143 4.28 -11.44 -14.89
C SER A 143 4.92 -12.20 -13.70
N SER A 144 6.16 -12.65 -13.82
CA SER A 144 6.85 -13.51 -12.85
C SER A 144 7.09 -12.84 -11.51
N LEU A 145 7.47 -11.55 -11.50
CA LEU A 145 7.77 -10.81 -10.28
C LEU A 145 6.52 -10.37 -9.50
N ARG A 146 5.35 -10.31 -10.16
CA ARG A 146 4.07 -9.93 -9.54
C ARG A 146 3.61 -10.89 -8.44
N GLN A 147 4.14 -12.12 -8.42
CA GLN A 147 3.65 -13.20 -7.57
C GLN A 147 4.19 -13.18 -6.13
N ILE A 148 5.07 -12.25 -5.77
CA ILE A 148 5.57 -12.14 -4.39
C ILE A 148 4.56 -11.35 -3.54
N ALA A 149 3.42 -11.97 -3.25
CA ALA A 149 2.59 -11.53 -2.14
C ALA A 149 3.36 -11.75 -0.83
N PHE A 150 3.19 -10.86 0.16
CA PHE A 150 3.74 -11.10 1.49
C PHE A 150 3.18 -12.41 2.04
N ASP A 151 4.06 -13.24 2.61
CA ASP A 151 3.65 -14.46 3.29
C ASP A 151 2.73 -14.11 4.47
N LYS A 152 1.83 -15.04 4.80
CA LYS A 152 0.80 -14.80 5.83
C LYS A 152 1.38 -14.44 7.19
N SER A 153 2.55 -14.97 7.53
CA SER A 153 3.31 -14.69 8.75
C SER A 153 3.72 -13.20 8.83
N ILE A 154 4.26 -12.65 7.74
CA ILE A 154 4.64 -11.24 7.63
C ILE A 154 3.41 -10.33 7.74
N MET A 155 2.33 -10.67 7.03
CA MET A 155 1.07 -9.91 7.12
C MET A 155 0.52 -9.84 8.55
N ARG A 156 0.70 -10.90 9.35
CA ARG A 156 0.28 -10.92 10.76
C ARG A 156 1.14 -10.07 11.66
N GLN A 157 2.44 -10.10 11.46
CA GLN A 157 3.35 -9.22 12.18
C GLN A 157 3.00 -7.75 11.91
N LEU A 158 2.76 -7.39 10.65
CA LEU A 158 2.32 -6.05 10.28
C LEU A 158 0.99 -5.67 10.97
N ASN A 159 0.01 -6.57 10.97
CA ASN A 159 -1.26 -6.34 11.65
C ASN A 159 -1.12 -6.23 13.17
N ASN A 160 -0.17 -6.95 13.79
CA ASN A 160 0.15 -6.82 15.21
C ASN A 160 0.72 -5.43 15.52
N THR A 161 1.63 -4.91 14.68
CA THR A 161 2.16 -3.55 14.82
C THR A 161 1.04 -2.51 14.71
N LEU A 162 0.16 -2.65 13.72
CA LEU A 162 -1.00 -1.76 13.56
C LEU A 162 -1.93 -1.82 14.78
N TYR A 163 -2.15 -3.00 15.37
CA TYR A 163 -2.95 -3.12 16.59
C TYR A 163 -2.35 -2.34 17.76
N ALA A 164 -1.03 -2.47 17.99
CA ALA A 164 -0.34 -1.74 19.05
C ALA A 164 -0.44 -0.21 18.86
N GLU A 165 -0.34 0.28 17.62
CA GLU A 165 -0.54 1.70 17.31
C GLU A 165 -1.98 2.16 17.60
N ARG A 166 -2.99 1.33 17.31
CA ARG A 166 -4.39 1.63 17.62
C ARG A 166 -4.65 1.72 19.12
N ILE A 167 -4.04 0.85 19.92
CA ILE A 167 -4.10 0.92 21.39
C ILE A 167 -3.50 2.23 21.90
N LYS A 168 -2.27 2.57 21.48
CA LYS A 168 -1.60 3.80 21.91
C LYS A 168 -2.43 5.04 21.57
N ARG A 169 -3.02 5.06 20.38
CA ARG A 169 -3.90 6.15 19.96
C ARG A 169 -5.16 6.23 20.82
N TYR A 170 -5.79 5.09 21.14
CA TYR A 170 -6.96 5.05 22.02
C TYR A 170 -6.62 5.55 23.43
N GLN A 171 -5.49 5.10 24.00
CA GLN A 171 -5.01 5.55 25.31
C GLN A 171 -4.74 7.05 25.33
N ALA A 172 -4.03 7.57 24.33
CA ALA A 172 -3.74 9.00 24.22
C ALA A 172 -5.01 9.86 24.10
N GLU A 173 -5.98 9.44 23.28
CA GLU A 173 -7.23 10.19 23.08
C GLU A 173 -8.17 10.11 24.30
N HIS A 174 -8.03 9.11 25.17
CA HIS A 174 -8.81 8.97 26.42
C HIS A 174 -8.03 9.41 27.68
N GLY A 175 -6.81 9.91 27.52
CA GLY A 175 -5.95 10.33 28.64
C GLY A 175 -5.54 9.18 29.57
N LEU A 176 -5.51 7.95 29.06
CA LEU A 176 -5.06 6.75 29.78
C LEU A 176 -3.54 6.67 29.76
N LYS A 177 -2.95 6.03 30.77
CA LYS A 177 -1.52 5.75 30.80
C LYS A 177 -1.18 4.64 29.80
N GLU A 178 0.08 4.57 29.35
CA GLU A 178 0.53 3.56 28.36
C GLU A 178 0.39 2.11 28.85
N ASP A 179 0.42 1.91 30.17
CA ASP A 179 0.25 0.64 30.87
C ASP A 179 -1.20 0.33 31.26
N ASP A 180 -2.13 1.24 30.98
CA ASP A 180 -3.54 1.07 31.30
C ASP A 180 -4.27 0.36 30.15
N TYR A 181 -4.62 -0.91 30.37
CA TYR A 181 -5.37 -1.77 29.45
C TYR A 181 -6.77 -2.11 30.00
N SER A 182 -7.36 -1.22 30.81
CA SER A 182 -8.69 -1.42 31.42
C SER A 182 -9.87 -1.43 30.43
N PHE A 183 -9.61 -1.19 29.14
CA PHE A 183 -10.60 -1.18 28.08
C PHE A 183 -10.67 -2.51 27.33
N SER A 184 -11.87 -2.86 26.88
CA SER A 184 -12.14 -4.04 26.07
C SER A 184 -11.80 -3.83 24.59
N GLU A 185 -11.53 -4.92 23.87
CA GLU A 185 -11.34 -4.86 22.42
C GLU A 185 -12.60 -4.38 21.69
N GLN A 186 -13.77 -4.62 22.27
CA GLN A 186 -15.05 -4.13 21.74
C GLN A 186 -15.15 -2.60 21.82
N GLN A 187 -14.63 -1.98 22.88
CA GLN A 187 -14.54 -0.52 22.99
C GLN A 187 -13.59 0.05 21.92
N LEU A 188 -12.48 -0.63 21.64
CA LEU A 188 -11.56 -0.25 20.56
C LEU A 188 -12.23 -0.32 19.18
N ILE A 189 -12.97 -1.39 18.89
CA ILE A 189 -13.72 -1.55 17.62
C ILE A 189 -14.79 -0.46 17.49
N ASN A 190 -15.51 -0.17 18.58
CA ASN A 190 -16.57 0.85 18.62
C ASN A 190 -16.02 2.27 18.50
N PHE A 191 -14.77 2.50 18.90
CA PHE A 191 -14.11 3.79 18.74
C PHE A 191 -13.73 4.04 17.27
N PHE A 192 -13.14 3.04 16.61
CA PHE A 192 -12.78 3.12 15.19
C PHE A 192 -13.92 2.69 14.25
N LYS A 193 -15.12 3.29 14.38
CA LYS A 193 -16.34 2.86 13.64
C LYS A 193 -16.16 2.76 12.11
N GLY A 194 -15.32 3.61 11.51
CA GLY A 194 -15.02 3.58 10.07
C GLY A 194 -14.04 2.47 9.64
N ASP A 195 -13.29 1.89 10.58
CA ASP A 195 -12.24 0.90 10.34
C ASP A 195 -12.43 -0.39 11.19
N GLY A 196 -13.59 -0.55 11.84
CA GLY A 196 -13.82 -1.58 12.86
C GLY A 196 -13.62 -3.02 12.37
N ALA A 197 -13.91 -3.30 11.10
CA ALA A 197 -13.65 -4.61 10.49
C ALA A 197 -12.15 -4.92 10.39
N ASN A 198 -11.31 -3.91 10.10
CA ASN A 198 -9.86 -4.06 10.08
C ASN A 198 -9.30 -4.13 11.50
N VAL A 199 -9.81 -3.33 12.43
CA VAL A 199 -9.41 -3.40 13.85
C VAL A 199 -9.69 -4.78 14.44
N LYS A 200 -10.87 -5.36 14.18
CA LYS A 200 -11.18 -6.73 14.56
C LYS A 200 -10.18 -7.74 13.98
N LYS A 201 -9.80 -7.56 12.71
CA LYS A 201 -8.78 -8.39 12.07
C LYS A 201 -7.40 -8.23 12.73
N TYR A 202 -7.01 -7.00 13.06
CA TYR A 202 -5.74 -6.72 13.74
C TYR A 202 -5.66 -7.36 15.13
N ILE A 203 -6.76 -7.31 15.90
CA ILE A 203 -6.87 -7.99 17.20
C ILE A 203 -6.65 -9.50 17.03
N ILE A 204 -7.39 -10.14 16.12
CA ILE A 204 -7.29 -11.58 15.88
C ILE A 204 -5.87 -11.97 15.43
N ASP A 205 -5.29 -11.20 14.50
CA ASP A 205 -3.95 -11.48 13.99
C ASP A 205 -2.86 -11.23 15.05
N SER A 206 -3.07 -10.26 15.95
CA SER A 206 -2.21 -10.00 17.11
C SER A 206 -2.23 -11.16 18.10
N ILE A 207 -3.40 -11.66 18.49
CA ILE A 207 -3.55 -12.86 19.35
C ILE A 207 -2.86 -14.06 18.71
N LYS A 208 -3.10 -14.30 17.42
CA LYS A 208 -2.43 -15.37 16.65
C LYS A 208 -0.92 -15.22 16.69
N HIS A 209 -0.42 -14.00 16.50
CA HIS A 209 1.00 -13.71 16.52
C HIS A 209 1.62 -13.95 17.90
N SER A 210 0.94 -13.55 18.98
CA SER A 210 1.39 -13.78 20.36
C SER A 210 1.49 -15.27 20.69
N ILE A 211 0.44 -16.05 20.41
CA ILE A 211 0.46 -17.52 20.62
C ILE A 211 1.59 -18.17 19.82
N THR A 212 1.77 -17.75 18.58
CA THR A 212 2.79 -18.33 17.70
C THR A 212 4.21 -18.03 18.20
N ASN A 213 4.44 -16.82 18.72
CA ASN A 213 5.77 -16.35 19.12
C ASN A 213 6.07 -16.50 20.60
N ASP A 214 5.14 -17.05 21.37
CA ASP A 214 5.31 -17.34 22.79
C ASP A 214 6.55 -18.22 23.01
N LYS A 215 7.26 -17.96 24.11
CA LYS A 215 8.46 -18.73 24.48
C LYS A 215 8.11 -20.17 24.85
N ASP A 216 6.90 -20.40 25.35
CA ASP A 216 6.43 -21.72 25.75
C ASP A 216 5.82 -22.50 24.57
N ASN A 217 5.75 -21.89 23.37
CA ASN A 217 5.23 -22.56 22.18
C ASN A 217 6.29 -23.49 21.55
N ASN A 218 6.33 -24.73 22.02
CA ASN A 218 7.21 -25.78 21.49
C ASN A 218 6.94 -26.15 20.02
N LEU A 219 5.78 -25.79 19.46
CA LEU A 219 5.47 -26.06 18.05
C LEU A 219 6.16 -25.09 17.10
N LYS A 220 6.66 -23.95 17.61
CA LYS A 220 7.26 -22.88 16.81
C LYS A 220 8.40 -23.36 15.91
N ASP A 221 9.26 -24.22 16.44
CA ASP A 221 10.44 -24.74 15.75
C ASP A 221 10.10 -25.74 14.62
N TYR A 222 8.85 -26.20 14.57
CA TYR A 222 8.36 -27.16 13.58
C TYR A 222 7.52 -26.50 12.47
N ILE A 223 7.39 -25.17 12.50
CA ILE A 223 6.53 -24.41 11.58
C ILE A 223 7.35 -23.72 10.49
N ASP A 224 7.08 -24.04 9.23
CA ASP A 224 7.57 -23.28 8.09
C ASP A 224 6.76 -21.99 7.89
N PHE A 225 7.35 -20.87 8.31
CA PHE A 225 6.77 -19.52 8.21
C PHE A 225 6.78 -18.93 6.81
N GLU A 226 7.67 -19.39 5.92
CA GLU A 226 7.85 -18.87 4.56
C GLU A 226 7.10 -19.70 3.52
N GLY A 227 6.65 -20.90 3.90
CA GLY A 227 5.82 -21.78 3.07
C GLY A 227 6.53 -22.30 1.81
N LYS A 228 7.86 -22.18 1.76
CA LYS A 228 8.73 -22.54 0.63
C LYS A 228 9.73 -23.62 0.99
N ALA A 229 9.96 -23.89 2.27
CA ALA A 229 10.96 -24.83 2.74
C ALA A 229 10.34 -26.21 2.96
N LYS A 230 10.93 -27.26 2.39
CA LYS A 230 10.57 -28.66 2.69
C LYS A 230 11.21 -29.18 3.99
N GLU A 231 11.90 -28.31 4.71
CA GLU A 231 12.72 -28.70 5.86
C GLU A 231 11.89 -28.89 7.14
N LEU A 232 10.80 -28.12 7.31
CA LEU A 232 9.96 -28.18 8.49
C LEU A 232 8.64 -28.92 8.20
N PRO A 233 8.15 -29.72 9.17
CA PRO A 233 7.06 -30.68 8.93
C PRO A 233 5.68 -30.03 8.77
N ILE A 234 5.47 -28.80 9.26
CA ILE A 234 4.17 -28.14 9.25
C ILE A 234 4.27 -26.79 8.56
N SER A 235 3.53 -26.60 7.46
CA SER A 235 3.40 -25.26 6.88
C SER A 235 2.62 -24.32 7.80
N TYR A 236 2.97 -23.03 7.82
CA TYR A 236 2.22 -22.03 8.58
C TYR A 236 0.72 -22.01 8.26
N SER A 237 0.36 -22.25 6.99
CA SER A 237 -1.06 -22.30 6.60
C SER A 237 -1.80 -23.52 7.16
N ALA A 238 -1.12 -24.64 7.40
CA ALA A 238 -1.70 -25.80 8.04
C ALA A 238 -1.88 -25.52 9.54
N PHE A 239 -0.82 -25.08 10.22
CA PHE A 239 -0.86 -24.67 11.62
C PHE A 239 -1.97 -23.66 11.92
N ASP A 240 -2.14 -22.65 11.06
CA ASP A 240 -3.19 -21.66 11.23
C ASP A 240 -4.61 -22.24 11.14
N LYS A 241 -4.86 -23.11 10.16
CA LYS A 241 -6.19 -23.66 9.91
C LYS A 241 -6.58 -24.72 10.93
N THR A 242 -5.62 -25.47 11.47
CA THR A 242 -5.89 -26.59 12.37
C THR A 242 -5.73 -26.21 13.84
N VAL A 243 -4.64 -25.53 14.17
CA VAL A 243 -4.30 -25.18 15.56
C VAL A 243 -4.93 -23.83 15.90
N LEU A 244 -4.44 -22.74 15.31
CA LEU A 244 -4.86 -21.38 15.69
C LEU A 244 -6.37 -21.14 15.52
N SER A 245 -6.97 -21.66 14.45
CA SER A 245 -8.40 -21.47 14.20
C SER A 245 -9.29 -22.23 15.18
N SER A 246 -8.81 -23.33 15.77
CA SER A 246 -9.52 -24.09 16.80
C SER A 246 -9.53 -23.34 18.14
N PHE A 247 -8.40 -22.72 18.51
CA PHE A 247 -8.29 -21.95 19.75
C PHE A 247 -8.94 -20.56 19.70
N ILE A 248 -9.06 -19.97 18.51
CA ILE A 248 -9.54 -18.59 18.32
C ILE A 248 -10.97 -18.56 17.75
N SER A 249 -11.70 -19.68 17.83
CA SER A 249 -13.06 -19.78 17.29
C SER A 249 -14.02 -18.79 17.98
N SER A 250 -14.65 -17.91 17.18
CA SER A 250 -15.92 -17.16 17.37
C SER A 250 -16.30 -16.51 18.73
N ILE A 251 -15.44 -16.48 19.75
CA ILE A 251 -15.78 -15.95 21.09
C ILE A 251 -15.53 -14.44 21.23
N SER A 252 -14.96 -13.78 20.22
CA SER A 252 -14.76 -12.32 20.25
C SER A 252 -16.01 -11.49 19.92
N ALA A 253 -17.22 -12.05 20.03
CA ALA A 253 -18.47 -11.31 19.86
C ALA A 253 -19.41 -11.32 21.08
N THR A 254 -19.11 -12.08 22.15
CA THR A 254 -20.08 -12.20 23.27
C THR A 254 -19.49 -12.29 24.68
N CYS A 255 -18.17 -12.43 24.87
CA CYS A 255 -17.64 -12.58 26.23
C CYS A 255 -17.28 -11.23 26.87
N GLN A 256 -18.19 -10.68 27.67
CA GLN A 256 -17.83 -9.67 28.68
C GLN A 256 -17.04 -10.37 29.79
N TYR A 257 -15.72 -10.21 29.81
CA TYR A 257 -14.95 -10.57 31.01
C TYR A 257 -15.24 -9.55 32.11
N GLN A 258 -16.13 -9.88 33.03
CA GLN A 258 -16.19 -9.25 34.35
C GLN A 258 -15.13 -9.90 35.23
N TRP A 259 -14.04 -9.17 35.49
CA TRP A 259 -13.12 -9.52 36.56
C TRP A 259 -13.76 -9.10 37.89
N GLY A 260 -14.46 -10.03 38.54
CA GLY A 260 -14.90 -9.88 39.93
C GLY A 260 -13.86 -10.53 40.87
N PRO A 261 -13.55 -9.93 42.04
CA PRO A 261 -12.64 -10.53 43.00
C PRO A 261 -13.24 -11.82 43.56
N VAL A 262 -12.45 -12.89 43.55
CA VAL A 262 -12.77 -14.15 44.24
C VAL A 262 -12.68 -13.87 45.74
N SER A 263 -13.81 -13.69 46.40
CA SER A 263 -13.90 -13.75 47.86
C SER A 263 -13.70 -15.21 48.27
N MET A 264 -12.53 -15.53 48.83
CA MET A 264 -12.35 -16.76 49.61
C MET A 264 -13.26 -16.67 50.84
N GLY A 265 -14.34 -17.45 50.84
CA GLY A 265 -15.13 -17.69 52.03
C GLY A 265 -14.33 -18.56 52.99
N SER A 266 -14.06 -18.02 54.18
CA SER A 266 -13.68 -18.77 55.36
C SER A 266 -14.94 -19.29 56.05
N GLU A 267 -15.14 -20.60 56.06
CA GLU A 267 -15.80 -21.36 57.13
C GLU A 267 -15.06 -22.69 57.31
#